data_AF-A0A816E5F8-F1
#
_entry.id   AF-A0A816E5F8-F1
#
_cell.length_a   1.000
_cell.length_b   1.000
_cell.length_c   1.000
_cell.angle_alpha   90.00
_cell.angle_beta   90.00
_cell.angle_gamma   90.00
#
_symmetry.space_group_name_H-M   'P 1'
#
loop_
_entity.id
_entity.type
_entity.pdbx_description
1 polymer ?
#
loop_
_entity_poly.entity_id
_entity_poly.type
_entity_poly.pdbx_seq_one_letter_code
_entity_poly.pdbx_strand_id
1 'polypeptide(L)'
;MIRLIQRLLIYTSIKHIDYQLLIDSLGKLREIAKKKLNEQSGKTEKHLSMFNIIHIIDNCRSEFLAAHHDYIEKFQVIELQ
;
A
#
# COMPACT_ATOMS: atom_id res chain seq x y z
N MET A 1 -18.46 3.31 -2.75
CA MET A 1 -19.04 1.97 -3.06
C MET A 1 -19.31 1.12 -1.81
N ILE A 2 -18.33 0.82 -0.94
CA ILE A 2 -18.52 -0.05 0.24
C ILE A 2 -19.72 0.37 1.12
N ARG A 3 -19.85 1.67 1.43
CA ARG A 3 -20.97 2.21 2.22
C ARG A 3 -22.35 1.98 1.59
N LEU A 4 -22.41 1.91 0.26
CA LEU A 4 -23.66 1.69 -0.46
C LEU A 4 -24.11 0.23 -0.34
N ILE A 5 -23.18 -0.71 -0.50
CA ILE A 5 -23.44 -2.16 -0.37
C ILE A 5 -23.79 -2.51 1.08
N GLN A 6 -23.15 -1.87 2.07
CA GLN A 6 -23.53 -2.00 3.48
C GLN A 6 -24.97 -1.55 3.73
N ARG A 7 -25.39 -0.44 3.14
CA ARG A 7 -26.78 0.03 3.25
C ARG A 7 -27.75 -0.94 2.58
N LEU A 8 -27.44 -1.44 1.40
CA LEU A 8 -28.24 -2.47 0.71
C LEU A 8 -28.42 -3.72 1.57
N LEU A 9 -27.34 -4.20 2.22
CA LEU A 9 -27.40 -5.38 3.08
C LEU A 9 -28.32 -5.18 4.30
N ILE A 10 -28.37 -3.99 4.89
CA ILE A 10 -29.27 -3.66 6.02
C ILE A 10 -30.74 -3.85 5.64
N TYR A 11 -31.10 -3.55 4.39
CA TYR A 11 -32.49 -3.66 3.89
C TYR A 11 -32.76 -4.97 3.12
N THR A 12 -31.78 -5.85 2.99
CA THR A 12 -31.93 -7.12 2.28
C THR A 12 -32.16 -8.24 3.28
N SER A 13 -33.25 -8.99 3.12
CA SER A 13 -33.55 -10.14 3.98
C SER A 13 -32.50 -11.24 3.81
N ILE A 14 -32.19 -11.97 4.88
CA ILE A 14 -31.29 -13.14 4.86
C ILE A 14 -31.78 -14.22 3.87
N LYS A 15 -33.10 -14.31 3.65
CA LYS A 15 -33.70 -15.26 2.70
C LYS A 15 -33.65 -14.78 1.25
N HIS A 16 -33.20 -13.56 1.00
CA HIS A 16 -33.10 -13.00 -0.34
C HIS A 16 -31.92 -13.64 -1.07
N ILE A 17 -32.12 -13.96 -2.35
CA ILE A 17 -31.11 -14.61 -3.20
C ILE A 17 -29.79 -13.83 -3.24
N ASP A 18 -29.87 -12.50 -3.21
CA ASP A 18 -28.68 -11.62 -3.26
C ASP A 18 -27.99 -11.43 -1.90
N TYR A 19 -28.55 -11.92 -0.80
CA TYR A 19 -27.99 -11.65 0.53
C TYR A 19 -26.55 -12.15 0.66
N GLN A 20 -26.30 -13.38 0.20
CA GLN A 20 -24.96 -13.97 0.22
C GLN A 20 -24.02 -13.25 -0.77
N LEU A 21 -24.51 -12.89 -1.95
CA LEU A 21 -23.74 -12.16 -2.96
C LEU A 21 -23.30 -10.78 -2.47
N LEU A 22 -24.17 -10.10 -1.71
CA LEU A 22 -23.85 -8.81 -1.09
C LEU A 22 -22.76 -8.95 -0.04
N ILE A 23 -22.82 -9.98 0.81
CA ILE A 23 -21.78 -10.27 1.81
C ILE A 23 -20.42 -10.52 1.13
N ASP A 24 -20.40 -11.41 0.13
CA ASP A 24 -19.18 -11.79 -0.57
C ASP A 24 -18.55 -10.60 -1.30
N SER A 25 -19.39 -9.77 -1.93
CA SER A 25 -18.96 -8.53 -2.61
C SER A 25 -18.36 -7.52 -1.64
N LEU A 26 -18.92 -7.41 -0.44
CA LEU A 26 -18.44 -6.54 0.63
C LEU A 26 -17.08 -6.99 1.15
N GLY A 27 -16.88 -8.30 1.31
CA GLY A 27 -15.60 -8.92 1.65
C GLY A 27 -14.52 -8.59 0.61
N LYS A 28 -14.81 -8.85 -0.67
CA LYS A 28 -13.87 -8.56 -1.77
C LYS A 28 -13.49 -7.08 -1.85
N LEU A 29 -14.46 -6.18 -1.68
CA LEU A 29 -14.17 -4.73 -1.72
C LEU A 29 -13.36 -4.25 -0.52
N ARG A 30 -13.55 -4.84 0.67
CA ARG A 30 -12.71 -4.53 1.84
C ARG A 30 -11.28 -5.00 1.64
N GLU A 31 -11.08 -6.20 1.09
CA GLU A 31 -9.75 -6.70 0.76
C GLU A 31 -9.04 -5.82 -0.28
N ILE A 32 -9.74 -5.42 -1.34
CA ILE A 32 -9.18 -4.50 -2.35
C ILE A 32 -8.84 -3.15 -1.72
N ALA A 33 -9.73 -2.60 -0.88
CA ALA A 33 -9.48 -1.34 -0.20
C ALA A 33 -8.26 -1.43 0.71
N LYS A 34 -8.14 -2.50 1.51
CA LYS A 34 -6.99 -2.76 2.39
C LYS A 34 -5.69 -2.92 1.60
N LYS A 35 -5.72 -3.70 0.51
CA LYS A 35 -4.56 -3.91 -0.36
C LYS A 35 -4.08 -2.61 -0.99
N LYS A 36 -4.99 -1.79 -1.55
CA LYS A 36 -4.63 -0.47 -2.10
C LYS A 36 -4.08 0.47 -1.04
N LEU A 37 -4.64 0.46 0.16
CA LEU A 37 -4.19 1.33 1.26
C LEU A 37 -2.78 0.93 1.72
N ASN A 38 -2.54 -0.37 1.90
CA ASN A 38 -1.21 -0.91 2.24
C ASN A 38 -0.18 -0.68 1.13
N GLU A 39 -0.58 -0.81 -0.13
CA GLU A 39 0.31 -0.55 -1.28
C GLU A 39 0.67 0.95 -1.38
N GLN A 40 -0.26 1.85 -1.08
CA GLN A 40 0.01 3.29 -1.10
C GLN A 40 0.79 3.76 0.14
N SER A 41 0.48 3.25 1.33
CA SER A 41 1.25 3.54 2.55
C SER A 41 2.68 3.01 2.42
N GLY A 42 2.85 1.76 1.97
CA GLY A 42 4.16 1.15 1.76
C GLY A 42 5.00 1.90 0.72
N LYS A 43 4.41 2.42 -0.36
CA LYS A 43 5.13 3.27 -1.32
C LYS A 43 5.57 4.60 -0.70
N THR A 44 4.69 5.23 0.07
CA THR A 44 4.98 6.52 0.72
C THR A 44 6.08 6.38 1.78
N GLU A 45 6.03 5.33 2.60
CA GLU A 45 7.07 5.01 3.59
C GLU A 45 8.41 4.70 2.92
N LYS A 46 8.42 3.89 1.86
CA LYS A 46 9.64 3.58 1.10
C LYS A 46 10.30 4.84 0.50
N HIS A 47 9.50 5.76 -0.06
CA HIS A 47 10.02 7.02 -0.58
C HIS A 47 10.61 7.91 0.53
N LEU A 48 9.99 7.94 1.72
CA LEU A 48 10.52 8.62 2.91
C LEU A 48 11.85 8.00 3.38
N SER A 49 11.95 6.67 3.41
CA SER A 49 13.20 5.97 3.75
C SER A 49 14.33 6.29 2.78
N MET A 50 14.05 6.31 1.47
CA MET A 50 15.05 6.67 0.45
C MET A 50 15.51 8.14 0.59
N PHE A 51 14.57 9.06 0.85
CA PHE A 51 14.89 10.47 1.10
C PHE A 51 15.85 10.63 2.28
N ASN A 52 15.60 9.94 3.40
CA ASN A 52 16.46 10.00 4.58
C ASN A 52 17.88 9.48 4.28
N ILE A 53 18.02 8.41 3.49
CA ILE A 53 19.34 7.84 3.14
C ILE A 53 20.16 8.84 2.31
N ILE A 54 19.54 9.44 1.30
CA ILE A 54 20.21 10.41 0.41
C ILE A 54 20.65 11.64 1.20
N HIS A 55 19.84 12.09 2.18
CA HIS A 55 20.19 13.24 3.01
C HIS A 55 21.36 12.94 3.97
N ILE A 56 21.60 11.68 4.35
CA ILE A 56 22.72 11.30 5.23
C ILE A 56 24.05 11.23 4.46
N ILE A 57 24.02 11.02 3.14
CA ILE A 57 25.21 10.89 2.31
C ILE A 57 25.56 12.27 1.72
N ASP A 58 26.65 12.87 2.18
CA ASP A 58 27.15 14.13 1.61
C ASP A 58 27.44 13.99 0.11
N ASN A 59 27.02 14.98 -0.68
CA ASN A 59 27.10 15.00 -2.16
C ASN A 59 26.39 13.83 -2.87
N CYS A 60 25.35 13.24 -2.28
CA CYS A 60 24.55 12.24 -2.98
C CYS A 60 23.73 12.86 -4.13
N ARG A 61 23.72 12.19 -5.30
CA ARG A 61 22.99 12.68 -6.48
C ARG A 61 21.48 12.61 -6.27
N SER A 62 20.79 13.72 -6.55
CA SER A 62 19.33 13.83 -6.40
C SER A 62 18.54 12.93 -7.37
N GLU A 63 19.18 12.46 -8.44
CA GLU A 63 18.62 11.54 -9.43
C GLU A 63 18.13 10.21 -8.82
N PHE A 64 18.72 9.79 -7.69
CA PHE A 64 18.33 8.57 -6.97
C PHE A 64 16.93 8.66 -6.33
N LEU A 65 16.39 9.86 -6.11
CA LEU A 65 15.03 10.09 -5.61
C LEU A 65 13.97 10.08 -6.73
N ALA A 66 14.36 10.44 -7.95
CA ALA A 66 13.45 10.65 -9.07
C ALA A 66 13.04 9.35 -9.77
N ALA A 67 13.90 8.34 -9.71
CA ALA A 67 13.57 7.02 -10.20
C ALA A 67 12.81 6.24 -9.12
N HIS A 68 11.79 5.45 -9.50
CA HIS A 68 11.06 4.54 -8.62
C HIS A 68 11.96 3.38 -8.13
N HIS A 69 13.09 3.71 -7.52
CA HIS A 69 14.05 2.79 -6.96
C HIS A 69 13.59 2.41 -5.55
N ASP A 70 13.59 1.11 -5.29
CA ASP A 70 13.36 0.58 -3.95
C ASP A 70 14.72 0.38 -3.27
N TYR A 71 14.85 0.90 -2.05
CA TYR A 71 16.01 0.61 -1.21
C TYR A 71 15.87 -0.80 -0.66
N ILE A 72 16.87 -1.66 -0.91
CA ILE A 72 16.82 -3.07 -0.53
C ILE A 72 17.58 -3.31 0.77
N GLU A 73 18.88 -2.98 0.82
CA GLU A 73 19.73 -3.33 1.97
C GLU A 73 20.99 -2.44 2.07
N LYS A 74 21.55 -2.30 3.29
CA LYS A 74 22.81 -1.59 3.57
C LYS A 74 23.93 -2.60 3.80
N PHE A 75 25.07 -2.40 3.14
CA PHE A 75 26.29 -3.14 3.43
C PHE A 75 27.36 -2.19 3.97
N GLN A 76 28.06 -2.61 5.02
CA GLN A 76 29.30 -1.99 5.45
C GLN A 76 30.45 -2.70 4.77
N VAL A 77 31.19 -1.98 3.93
CA VAL A 77 32.33 -2.50 3.18
C VAL A 77 33.61 -1.85 3.71
N ILE A 78 34.68 -2.65 3.77
CA ILE A 78 36.04 -2.19 4.06
C ILE A 78 36.79 -2.30 2.74
N GLU A 79 37.37 -1.20 2.29
CA GLU A 79 38.22 -1.19 1.09
C GLU A 79 39.54 -1.87 1.43
N LEU A 80 39.88 -2.93 0.68
CA LEU A 80 41.16 -3.60 0.79
C LEU A 80 42.11 -2.95 -0.23
N GLN A 81 43.17 -2.31 0.28
CA GLN A 81 44.26 -1.77 -0.54
C GLN A 81 45.15 -2.88 -1.10
#